data_AF-A0A6N2ZM41-F1
#
_entry.id   AF-A0A6N2ZM41-F1
#
_cell.length_a   1.000
_cell.length_b   1.000
_cell.length_c   1.000
_cell.angle_alpha   90.00
_cell.angle_beta   90.00
_cell.angle_gamma   90.00
#
_symmetry.space_group_name_H-M   'P 1'
#
loop_
_entity.id
_entity.type
_entity.pdbx_description
1 polymer ?
#
loop_
_entity_poly.entity_id
_entity_poly.type
_entity_poly.pdbx_seq_one_letter_code
_entity_poly.pdbx_strand_id
1 'polypeptide(L)'
;MLVSKRLFRLSALPGKLVENNYFILNLNEPNQIANTSWIKPGQVIREVTLTTAGSMACIDFAAENNIAYVLFDAGWYGAEEDVKSDATTVTVDPARSKGPLDLPKVIEYANSKGVGILVYVNKKALHQQLDEILPLYKKWGIKGVKYGFVNVGDQYATAWLHQAVRKAAKYGLMVDIHDEYRLTGYSRTYPNLLTQEGIRGDEESPSLDQAIYTLYNRMICGAGDYTNCYFAERVTEKMGGRAAQLAKLVAIYSPWQFVYWYDRPEKSPRRAGGAGSAESVIKTDAEPVSIILFRPYGTKLASWREKWENMLWSPAVRVPIGM
;
A
#
# COMPACT_ATOMS: atom_id res chain seq x y z
N MET A 1 21.48 -7.32 -19.74
CA MET A 1 22.34 -7.02 -18.58
C MET A 1 21.79 -5.76 -17.91
N LEU A 2 21.23 -5.85 -16.70
CA LEU A 2 20.71 -4.69 -15.96
C LEU A 2 21.90 -3.97 -15.32
N VAL A 3 22.45 -2.96 -15.99
CA VAL A 3 23.42 -2.07 -15.34
C VAL A 3 22.61 -0.96 -14.68
N SER A 4 22.56 -0.96 -13.34
CA SER A 4 21.88 0.09 -12.59
C SER A 4 22.67 1.40 -12.67
N LYS A 5 21.95 2.51 -12.84
CA LYS A 5 22.55 3.85 -12.80
C LYS A 5 22.89 4.21 -11.35
N ARG A 6 24.03 4.86 -11.14
CA ARG A 6 24.44 5.40 -9.83
C ARG A 6 24.05 6.87 -9.78
N LEU A 7 23.36 7.27 -8.70
CA LEU A 7 22.88 8.63 -8.52
C LEU A 7 23.55 9.27 -7.31
N PHE A 8 24.14 10.44 -7.51
CA PHE A 8 24.57 11.35 -6.45
C PHE A 8 23.65 12.57 -6.49
N ARG A 9 22.99 12.87 -5.37
CA ARG A 9 22.12 14.05 -5.24
C ARG A 9 22.77 15.05 -4.30
N LEU A 10 22.90 16.28 -4.77
CA LEU A 10 23.41 17.40 -4.00
C LEU A 10 22.40 18.53 -4.01
N SER A 11 22.28 19.20 -2.88
CA SER A 11 21.45 20.39 -2.73
C SER A 11 21.99 21.25 -1.60
N ALA A 12 21.90 22.56 -1.74
CA ALA A 12 22.21 23.50 -0.67
C ALA A 12 21.14 23.52 0.44
N LEU A 13 19.93 23.02 0.16
CA LEU A 13 18.81 22.96 1.11
C LEU A 13 18.28 21.51 1.25
N PRO A 14 18.08 20.99 2.48
CA PRO A 14 17.59 19.63 2.69
C PRO A 14 16.22 19.35 2.04
N GLY A 15 15.28 20.30 2.10
CA GLY A 15 13.94 20.13 1.51
C GLY A 15 13.97 19.86 0.01
N LYS A 16 14.93 20.46 -0.71
CA LYS A 16 15.13 20.25 -2.15
C LYS A 16 15.62 18.83 -2.48
N LEU A 17 16.19 18.08 -1.53
CA LEU A 17 16.51 16.67 -1.77
C LEU A 17 15.22 15.86 -1.96
N VAL A 18 14.20 16.14 -1.14
CA VAL A 18 12.90 15.45 -1.16
C VAL A 18 12.05 15.89 -2.35
N GLU A 19 12.01 17.19 -2.65
CA GLU A 19 11.27 17.74 -3.80
C GLU A 19 11.80 17.25 -5.15
N ASN A 20 13.09 16.89 -5.23
CA ASN A 20 13.74 16.40 -6.44
C ASN A 20 13.76 14.86 -6.55
N ASN A 21 12.73 14.19 -6.02
CA ASN A 21 12.60 12.74 -6.12
C ASN A 21 12.44 12.25 -7.57
N TYR A 22 11.96 13.11 -8.49
CA TYR A 22 11.78 12.82 -9.90
C TYR A 22 13.07 12.42 -10.62
N PHE A 23 14.25 12.78 -10.09
CA PHE A 23 15.52 12.34 -10.68
C PHE A 23 15.65 10.82 -10.72
N ILE A 24 15.23 10.10 -9.68
CA ILE A 24 15.28 8.63 -9.70
C ILE A 24 14.38 8.06 -10.79
N LEU A 25 13.22 8.66 -10.98
CA LEU A 25 12.27 8.23 -12.00
C LEU A 25 12.82 8.53 -13.39
N ASN A 26 13.41 9.71 -13.62
CA ASN A 26 14.02 10.09 -14.89
C ASN A 26 15.14 9.14 -15.34
N LEU A 27 15.75 8.41 -14.40
CA LEU A 27 16.76 7.39 -14.67
C LEU A 27 16.18 6.04 -15.13
N ASN A 28 14.87 5.82 -15.04
CA ASN A 28 14.19 4.59 -15.48
C ASN A 28 13.73 4.66 -16.94
N GLU A 29 13.33 3.52 -17.49
CA GLU A 29 12.67 3.49 -18.80
C GLU A 29 11.30 4.19 -18.76
N PRO A 30 10.79 4.68 -19.90
CA PRO A 30 9.43 5.18 -19.99
C PRO A 30 8.39 4.09 -19.65
N ASN A 31 7.18 4.54 -19.30
CA ASN A 31 6.03 3.67 -19.03
C ASN A 31 5.82 2.63 -20.16
N GLN A 32 5.64 1.37 -19.77
CA GLN A 32 5.43 0.22 -20.65
C GLN A 32 3.97 -0.27 -20.67
N ILE A 33 3.06 0.39 -19.95
CA ILE A 33 1.63 0.06 -19.91
C ILE A 33 0.87 1.04 -20.82
N ALA A 34 0.31 0.54 -21.93
CA ALA A 34 -0.37 1.37 -22.92
C ALA A 34 -1.65 2.03 -22.37
N ASN A 35 -2.48 1.27 -21.65
CA ASN A 35 -3.69 1.78 -21.00
C ASN A 35 -3.51 1.76 -19.47
N THR A 36 -3.44 2.94 -18.86
CA THR A 36 -3.27 3.13 -17.42
C THR A 36 -4.56 3.51 -16.71
N SER A 37 -5.71 3.57 -17.39
CA SER A 37 -6.97 4.08 -16.80
C SER A 37 -7.48 3.27 -15.61
N TRP A 38 -7.10 1.99 -15.52
CA TRP A 38 -7.44 1.08 -14.44
C TRP A 38 -6.54 1.22 -13.20
N ILE A 39 -5.41 1.91 -13.32
CA ILE A 39 -4.49 2.16 -12.22
C ILE A 39 -5.05 3.32 -11.41
N LYS A 40 -5.52 3.03 -10.20
CA LYS A 40 -6.25 3.97 -9.35
C LYS A 40 -5.60 4.05 -7.96
N PRO A 41 -4.88 5.14 -7.66
CA PRO A 41 -4.44 5.46 -6.30
C PRO A 41 -5.63 5.60 -5.34
N GLY A 42 -5.38 5.52 -4.04
CA GLY A 42 -6.41 5.70 -3.02
C GLY A 42 -5.95 5.30 -1.63
N GLN A 43 -6.77 5.62 -0.63
CA GLN A 43 -6.56 5.12 0.74
C GLN A 43 -6.94 3.65 0.84
N VAL A 44 -6.24 2.94 1.71
CA VAL A 44 -6.45 1.52 1.98
C VAL A 44 -6.65 1.32 3.47
N ILE A 45 -7.72 0.62 3.86
CA ILE A 45 -7.90 0.11 5.22
C ILE A 45 -7.71 -1.40 5.23
N ARG A 46 -7.09 -1.93 6.28
CA ARG A 46 -6.93 -3.37 6.47
C ARG A 46 -8.20 -3.97 7.07
N GLU A 47 -8.70 -5.05 6.48
CA GLU A 47 -9.69 -5.91 7.13
C GLU A 47 -8.95 -6.85 8.08
N VAL A 48 -9.19 -6.69 9.38
CA VAL A 48 -8.41 -7.40 10.41
C VAL A 48 -9.09 -8.66 10.91
N THR A 49 -10.39 -8.88 10.72
CA THR A 49 -11.11 -9.99 11.36
C THR A 49 -11.06 -11.27 10.55
N LEU A 50 -10.83 -11.21 9.24
CA LEU A 50 -10.91 -12.32 8.29
C LEU A 50 -12.25 -13.07 8.42
N THR A 51 -13.35 -12.33 8.53
CA THR A 51 -14.71 -12.88 8.54
C THR A 51 -15.62 -12.12 7.59
N THR A 52 -16.65 -12.76 7.06
CA THR A 52 -17.64 -12.11 6.20
C THR A 52 -18.28 -10.91 6.90
N ALA A 53 -18.66 -11.06 8.17
CA ALA A 53 -19.31 -9.98 8.93
C ALA A 53 -18.40 -8.76 9.15
N GLY A 54 -17.13 -8.97 9.51
CA GLY A 54 -16.17 -7.88 9.65
C GLY A 54 -15.80 -7.24 8.33
N SER A 55 -15.73 -8.03 7.27
CA SER A 55 -15.53 -7.54 5.90
C SER A 55 -16.64 -6.58 5.47
N MET A 56 -17.91 -6.93 5.68
CA MET A 56 -19.03 -6.05 5.33
C MET A 56 -18.97 -4.74 6.13
N ALA A 57 -18.70 -4.80 7.43
CA ALA A 57 -18.57 -3.61 8.27
C ALA A 57 -17.37 -2.72 7.86
N CYS A 58 -16.26 -3.33 7.44
CA CYS A 58 -15.08 -2.62 6.92
C CYS A 58 -15.35 -1.95 5.57
N ILE A 59 -16.07 -2.62 4.68
CA ILE A 59 -16.51 -2.05 3.39
C ILE A 59 -17.47 -0.89 3.60
N ASP A 60 -18.46 -1.02 4.49
CA ASP A 60 -19.39 0.07 4.80
C ASP A 60 -18.64 1.29 5.36
N PHE A 61 -17.74 1.07 6.31
CA PHE A 61 -16.88 2.13 6.83
C PHE A 61 -16.05 2.76 5.71
N ALA A 62 -15.43 1.97 4.85
CA ALA A 62 -14.62 2.47 3.74
C ALA A 62 -15.47 3.34 2.78
N ALA A 63 -16.66 2.87 2.41
CA ALA A 63 -17.57 3.60 1.52
C ALA A 63 -18.08 4.91 2.14
N GLU A 64 -18.50 4.89 3.42
CA GLU A 64 -18.94 6.07 4.17
C GLU A 64 -17.82 7.14 4.29
N ASN A 65 -16.56 6.69 4.27
CA ASN A 65 -15.37 7.51 4.48
C ASN A 65 -14.54 7.75 3.21
N ASN A 66 -15.02 7.37 2.02
CA ASN A 66 -14.28 7.53 0.76
C ASN A 66 -12.89 6.86 0.76
N ILE A 67 -12.72 5.77 1.51
CA ILE A 67 -11.54 4.91 1.45
C ILE A 67 -11.75 3.97 0.26
N ALA A 68 -10.85 4.04 -0.71
CA ALA A 68 -11.02 3.36 -1.99
C ALA A 68 -10.87 1.85 -1.90
N TYR A 69 -10.10 1.35 -0.93
CA TYR A 69 -9.70 -0.05 -0.86
C TYR A 69 -9.78 -0.67 0.52
N VAL A 70 -10.09 -1.96 0.55
CA VAL A 70 -9.96 -2.84 1.71
C VAL A 70 -8.95 -3.94 1.39
N LEU A 71 -7.94 -4.12 2.26
CA LEU A 71 -6.92 -5.17 2.14
C LEU A 71 -7.23 -6.36 3.06
N PHE A 72 -7.23 -7.56 2.50
CA PHE A 72 -7.13 -8.82 3.24
C PHE A 72 -5.65 -9.23 3.34
N ASP A 73 -5.09 -9.04 4.54
CA ASP A 73 -3.68 -9.32 4.81
C ASP A 73 -3.47 -10.80 5.22
N ALA A 74 -2.31 -11.18 5.77
CA ALA A 74 -1.92 -12.57 6.02
C ALA A 74 -3.00 -13.39 6.78
N GLY A 75 -3.26 -14.60 6.29
CA GLY A 75 -4.17 -15.58 6.91
C GLY A 75 -5.45 -15.89 6.13
N TRP A 76 -5.76 -15.21 5.01
CA TRP A 76 -7.01 -15.44 4.28
C TRP A 76 -7.03 -16.72 3.42
N TYR A 77 -5.85 -17.27 3.08
CA TYR A 77 -5.67 -18.48 2.27
C TYR A 77 -4.82 -19.57 2.94
N GLY A 78 -4.60 -19.43 4.25
CA GLY A 78 -3.91 -20.39 5.10
C GLY A 78 -2.86 -19.70 5.95
N ALA A 79 -2.16 -20.49 6.76
CA ALA A 79 -1.07 -19.99 7.58
C ALA A 79 0.10 -19.56 6.68
N GLU A 80 0.59 -18.35 6.91
CA GLU A 80 1.65 -17.74 6.10
C GLU A 80 2.93 -18.56 6.02
N GLU A 81 3.27 -19.27 7.10
CA GLU A 81 4.46 -20.10 7.13
C GLU A 81 4.25 -21.52 6.61
N ASP A 82 3.01 -21.96 6.42
CA ASP A 82 2.70 -23.31 5.94
C ASP A 82 2.80 -23.38 4.41
N VAL A 83 3.60 -24.33 3.93
CA VAL A 83 3.77 -24.63 2.50
C VAL A 83 2.52 -25.26 1.87
N LYS A 84 1.56 -25.70 2.70
CA LYS A 84 0.26 -26.22 2.25
C LYS A 84 -0.79 -25.13 2.04
N SER A 85 -0.51 -23.89 2.43
CA SER A 85 -1.41 -22.76 2.16
C SER A 85 -1.54 -22.54 0.67
N ASP A 86 -2.77 -22.32 0.21
CA ASP A 86 -3.11 -22.30 -1.22
C ASP A 86 -3.84 -21.02 -1.58
N ALA A 87 -3.11 -20.09 -2.21
CA ALA A 87 -3.61 -18.77 -2.59
C ALA A 87 -4.64 -18.82 -3.73
N THR A 88 -4.91 -19.99 -4.30
CA THR A 88 -6.01 -20.20 -5.26
C THR A 88 -7.36 -20.42 -4.56
N THR A 89 -7.36 -20.57 -3.24
CA THR A 89 -8.55 -20.86 -2.42
C THR A 89 -8.78 -19.81 -1.33
N VAL A 90 -9.94 -19.89 -0.66
CA VAL A 90 -10.26 -19.09 0.53
C VAL A 90 -10.31 -20.02 1.72
N THR A 91 -9.15 -20.21 2.36
CA THR A 91 -8.96 -21.11 3.49
C THR A 91 -8.40 -20.31 4.66
N VAL A 92 -9.25 -19.85 5.57
CA VAL A 92 -8.80 -18.98 6.67
C VAL A 92 -7.90 -19.74 7.64
N ASP A 93 -6.75 -19.13 7.99
CA ASP A 93 -5.88 -19.64 9.04
C ASP A 93 -6.61 -19.61 10.40
N PRO A 94 -6.84 -20.77 11.05
CA PRO A 94 -7.55 -20.84 12.32
C PRO A 94 -6.82 -20.14 13.47
N ALA A 95 -5.49 -19.97 13.38
CA ALA A 95 -4.73 -19.20 14.36
C ALA A 95 -4.96 -17.69 14.20
N ARG A 96 -5.41 -17.27 13.02
CA ARG A 96 -5.70 -15.88 12.68
C ARG A 96 -7.18 -15.56 12.89
N SER A 97 -8.11 -16.43 12.51
CA SER A 97 -9.54 -16.17 12.69
C SER A 97 -10.33 -17.47 12.68
N LYS A 98 -11.48 -17.46 13.37
CA LYS A 98 -12.43 -18.58 13.35
C LYS A 98 -13.28 -18.60 12.07
N GLY A 99 -13.21 -17.55 11.23
CA GLY A 99 -14.08 -17.40 10.07
C GLY A 99 -15.56 -17.26 10.47
N PRO A 100 -16.49 -17.60 9.56
CA PRO A 100 -16.26 -17.91 8.15
C PRO A 100 -15.89 -16.65 7.35
N LEU A 101 -15.14 -16.82 6.25
CA LEU A 101 -14.89 -15.79 5.25
C LEU A 101 -15.38 -16.28 3.89
N ASP A 102 -16.41 -15.61 3.37
CA ASP A 102 -16.91 -15.78 2.01
C ASP A 102 -16.40 -14.62 1.16
N LEU A 103 -15.15 -14.75 0.70
CA LEU A 103 -14.47 -13.69 -0.06
C LEU A 103 -15.19 -13.35 -1.38
N PRO A 104 -15.74 -14.30 -2.16
CA PRO A 104 -16.55 -13.98 -3.34
C PRO A 104 -17.73 -13.05 -3.03
N LYS A 105 -18.52 -13.35 -2.00
CA LYS A 105 -19.63 -12.49 -1.57
C LYS A 105 -19.16 -11.12 -1.08
N VAL A 106 -18.02 -11.08 -0.39
CA VAL A 106 -17.40 -9.83 0.06
C VAL A 106 -16.97 -8.97 -1.13
N ILE A 107 -16.35 -9.56 -2.16
CA ILE A 107 -15.93 -8.81 -3.36
C ILE A 107 -17.16 -8.27 -4.11
N GLU A 108 -18.23 -9.06 -4.24
CA GLU A 108 -19.50 -8.60 -4.82
C GLU A 108 -20.05 -7.38 -4.07
N TYR A 109 -20.10 -7.46 -2.74
CA TYR A 109 -20.56 -6.35 -1.90
C TYR A 109 -19.68 -5.12 -2.02
N ALA A 110 -18.35 -5.28 -1.98
CA ALA A 110 -17.39 -4.19 -2.16
C ALA A 110 -17.59 -3.46 -3.50
N ASN A 111 -17.76 -4.22 -4.59
CA ASN A 111 -18.04 -3.64 -5.90
C ASN A 111 -19.35 -2.84 -5.91
N SER A 112 -20.40 -3.31 -5.24
CA SER A 112 -21.69 -2.57 -5.13
C SER A 112 -21.56 -1.23 -4.39
N LYS A 113 -20.52 -1.09 -3.56
CA LYS A 113 -20.18 0.11 -2.79
C LYS A 113 -19.08 0.95 -3.43
N GLY A 114 -18.55 0.54 -4.58
CA GLY A 114 -17.43 1.22 -5.24
C GLY A 114 -16.09 1.07 -4.50
N VAL A 115 -15.95 0.07 -3.64
CA VAL A 115 -14.71 -0.23 -2.88
C VAL A 115 -13.97 -1.38 -3.55
N GLY A 116 -12.66 -1.21 -3.76
CA GLY A 116 -11.80 -2.25 -4.32
C GLY A 116 -11.26 -3.21 -3.25
N ILE A 117 -11.19 -4.50 -3.57
CA ILE A 117 -10.53 -5.49 -2.71
C ILE A 117 -9.09 -5.70 -3.15
N LEU A 118 -8.18 -5.65 -2.18
CA LEU A 118 -6.77 -6.03 -2.30
C LEU A 118 -6.52 -7.28 -1.46
N VAL A 119 -5.57 -8.12 -1.87
CA VAL A 119 -5.19 -9.31 -1.10
C VAL A 119 -3.69 -9.43 -0.95
N TYR A 120 -3.26 -9.96 0.19
CA TYR A 120 -1.87 -10.29 0.46
C TYR A 120 -1.49 -11.69 -0.07
N VAL A 121 -0.28 -11.85 -0.59
CA VAL A 121 0.28 -13.16 -0.94
C VAL A 121 1.77 -13.20 -0.59
N ASN A 122 2.17 -14.20 0.19
CA ASN A 122 3.56 -14.41 0.58
C ASN A 122 4.43 -14.96 -0.57
N LYS A 123 5.75 -14.86 -0.40
CA LYS A 123 6.76 -15.35 -1.34
C LYS A 123 6.56 -16.80 -1.76
N LYS A 124 6.22 -17.71 -0.84
CA LYS A 124 6.08 -19.15 -1.14
C LYS A 124 5.01 -19.36 -2.22
N ALA A 125 3.81 -18.82 -1.98
CA ALA A 125 2.72 -18.89 -2.94
C ALA A 125 3.01 -18.08 -4.22
N LEU A 126 3.65 -16.91 -4.12
CA LEU A 126 4.03 -16.17 -5.33
C LEU A 126 5.01 -16.95 -6.23
N HIS A 127 6.01 -17.64 -5.67
CA HIS A 127 6.92 -18.42 -6.51
C HIS A 127 6.25 -19.64 -7.15
N GLN A 128 5.29 -20.25 -6.48
CA GLN A 128 4.64 -21.48 -6.93
C GLN A 128 3.41 -21.24 -7.82
N GLN A 129 2.63 -20.20 -7.52
CA GLN A 129 1.26 -20.04 -7.99
C GLN A 129 1.00 -18.73 -8.74
N LEU A 130 2.00 -17.83 -8.92
CA LEU A 130 1.78 -16.50 -9.53
C LEU A 130 1.03 -16.56 -10.87
N ASP A 131 1.41 -17.49 -11.76
CA ASP A 131 0.77 -17.59 -13.08
C ASP A 131 -0.68 -18.11 -13.03
N GLU A 132 -1.07 -18.76 -11.94
CA GLU A 132 -2.43 -19.26 -11.68
C GLU A 132 -3.29 -18.21 -10.97
N ILE A 133 -2.75 -17.58 -9.92
CA ILE A 133 -3.53 -16.63 -9.10
C ILE A 133 -3.85 -15.33 -9.85
N LEU A 134 -2.99 -14.85 -10.75
CA LEU A 134 -3.25 -13.58 -11.45
C LEU A 134 -4.51 -13.60 -12.34
N PRO A 135 -4.71 -14.57 -13.24
CA PRO A 135 -5.97 -14.68 -13.98
C PRO A 135 -7.17 -14.98 -13.07
N LEU A 136 -6.98 -15.78 -12.02
CA LEU A 136 -8.02 -16.08 -11.04
C LEU A 136 -8.49 -14.84 -10.29
N TYR A 137 -7.57 -14.02 -9.79
CA TYR A 137 -7.87 -12.80 -9.06
C TYR A 137 -8.56 -11.76 -9.94
N LYS A 138 -8.15 -11.66 -11.21
CA LYS A 138 -8.90 -10.86 -12.20
C LYS A 138 -10.33 -11.36 -12.34
N LYS A 139 -10.54 -12.68 -12.43
CA LYS A 139 -11.88 -13.28 -12.52
C LYS A 139 -12.71 -13.02 -11.26
N TRP A 140 -12.10 -13.08 -10.08
CA TRP A 140 -12.78 -12.76 -8.81
C TRP A 140 -13.10 -11.27 -8.70
N GLY A 141 -12.37 -10.39 -9.39
CA GLY A 141 -12.60 -8.94 -9.39
C GLY A 141 -11.70 -8.18 -8.41
N ILE A 142 -10.66 -8.82 -7.87
CA ILE A 142 -9.59 -8.21 -7.06
C ILE A 142 -8.91 -7.09 -7.85
N LYS A 143 -8.57 -5.99 -7.19
CA LYS A 143 -7.96 -4.80 -7.82
C LYS A 143 -6.44 -4.79 -7.72
N GLY A 144 -5.87 -5.56 -6.79
CA GLY A 144 -4.43 -5.69 -6.69
C GLY A 144 -3.96 -6.59 -5.56
N VAL A 145 -2.64 -6.77 -5.51
CA VAL A 145 -1.99 -7.76 -4.66
C VAL A 145 -0.85 -7.10 -3.89
N LYS A 146 -0.80 -7.36 -2.59
CA LYS A 146 0.33 -7.05 -1.72
C LYS A 146 1.25 -8.26 -1.65
N TYR A 147 2.48 -8.15 -2.11
CA TYR A 147 3.50 -9.19 -2.01
C TYR A 147 4.25 -9.07 -0.69
N GLY A 148 4.47 -10.17 0.03
CA GLY A 148 5.30 -10.15 1.24
C GLY A 148 6.19 -11.37 1.42
N PHE A 149 7.04 -11.32 2.44
CA PHE A 149 8.23 -12.16 2.64
C PHE A 149 9.09 -12.35 1.39
N VAL A 150 9.18 -11.35 0.50
CA VAL A 150 9.82 -11.46 -0.81
C VAL A 150 11.34 -11.65 -0.72
N ASN A 151 11.91 -12.29 -1.74
CA ASN A 151 13.36 -12.34 -1.88
C ASN A 151 13.90 -10.98 -2.33
N VAL A 152 14.99 -10.54 -1.70
CA VAL A 152 15.68 -9.28 -2.03
C VAL A 152 17.19 -9.49 -2.08
N GLY A 153 17.92 -8.45 -2.50
CA GLY A 153 19.39 -8.42 -2.45
C GLY A 153 20.05 -8.75 -3.77
N ASP A 154 19.81 -9.94 -4.33
CA ASP A 154 20.46 -10.37 -5.56
C ASP A 154 19.71 -9.95 -6.85
N GLN A 155 20.39 -10.07 -7.98
CA GLN A 155 19.87 -9.69 -9.30
C GLN A 155 18.71 -10.57 -9.75
N TYR A 156 18.70 -11.87 -9.41
CA TYR A 156 17.65 -12.80 -9.80
C TYR A 156 16.36 -12.53 -9.04
N ALA A 157 16.46 -12.26 -7.74
CA ALA A 157 15.35 -11.85 -6.89
C ALA A 157 14.70 -10.56 -7.41
N THR A 158 15.52 -9.55 -7.71
CA THR A 158 15.05 -8.28 -8.30
C THR A 158 14.39 -8.49 -9.66
N ALA A 159 15.02 -9.27 -10.55
CA ALA A 159 14.50 -9.54 -11.88
C ALA A 159 13.16 -10.29 -11.82
N TRP A 160 13.04 -11.26 -10.92
CA TRP A 160 11.81 -12.03 -10.72
C TRP A 160 10.69 -11.14 -10.16
N LEU A 161 10.95 -10.30 -9.15
CA LEU A 161 9.95 -9.36 -8.62
C LEU A 161 9.47 -8.38 -9.70
N HIS A 162 10.40 -7.83 -10.49
CA HIS A 162 10.06 -6.97 -11.61
C HIS A 162 9.21 -7.71 -12.63
N GLN A 163 9.54 -8.97 -12.96
CA GLN A 163 8.73 -9.81 -13.84
C GLN A 163 7.33 -10.05 -13.26
N ALA A 164 7.20 -10.28 -11.95
CA ALA A 164 5.93 -10.47 -11.28
C ALA A 164 5.03 -9.22 -11.41
N VAL A 165 5.58 -8.01 -11.21
CA VAL A 165 4.88 -6.74 -11.47
C VAL A 165 4.37 -6.65 -12.91
N ARG A 166 5.20 -7.04 -13.90
CA ARG A 166 4.78 -7.04 -15.32
C ARG A 166 3.64 -8.03 -15.58
N LYS A 167 3.71 -9.21 -14.97
CA LYS A 167 2.65 -10.23 -15.09
C LYS A 167 1.34 -9.70 -14.50
N ALA A 168 1.37 -9.07 -13.32
CA ALA A 168 0.20 -8.45 -12.72
C ALA A 168 -0.44 -7.37 -13.63
N ALA A 169 0.39 -6.56 -14.30
CA ALA A 169 -0.09 -5.54 -15.24
C ALA A 169 -0.90 -6.13 -16.41
N LYS A 170 -0.55 -7.33 -16.91
CA LYS A 170 -1.30 -8.01 -17.99
C LYS A 170 -2.74 -8.34 -17.59
N TYR A 171 -2.99 -8.49 -16.29
CA TYR A 171 -4.28 -8.81 -15.73
C TYR A 171 -5.01 -7.59 -15.13
N GLY A 172 -4.43 -6.39 -15.25
CA GLY A 172 -5.02 -5.17 -14.68
C GLY A 172 -4.98 -5.15 -13.16
N LEU A 173 -3.94 -5.76 -12.56
CA LEU A 173 -3.74 -5.82 -11.12
C LEU A 173 -2.64 -4.85 -10.69
N MET A 174 -2.97 -4.03 -9.69
CA MET A 174 -2.03 -3.16 -9.00
C MET A 174 -1.22 -3.95 -7.96
N VAL A 175 -0.04 -3.46 -7.62
CA VAL A 175 0.92 -4.17 -6.77
C VAL A 175 1.46 -3.25 -5.69
N ASP A 176 1.55 -3.81 -4.49
CA ASP A 176 2.34 -3.34 -3.36
C ASP A 176 3.38 -4.43 -3.03
N ILE A 177 4.60 -4.04 -2.69
CA ILE A 177 5.70 -4.97 -2.37
C ILE A 177 6.24 -4.63 -0.99
N HIS A 178 6.02 -5.54 -0.04
CA HIS A 178 6.57 -5.45 1.32
C HIS A 178 7.97 -6.06 1.43
N ASP A 179 8.51 -6.00 2.64
CA ASP A 179 9.86 -6.37 3.08
C ASP A 179 10.94 -5.41 2.58
N GLU A 180 12.16 -5.90 2.41
CA GLU A 180 13.35 -5.11 2.12
C GLU A 180 13.51 -4.75 0.63
N TYR A 181 12.41 -4.63 -0.13
CA TYR A 181 12.48 -4.37 -1.57
C TYR A 181 13.19 -3.05 -1.86
N ARG A 182 14.29 -3.14 -2.62
CA ARG A 182 15.12 -1.98 -2.93
C ARG A 182 14.51 -1.13 -4.05
N LEU A 183 14.24 0.12 -3.73
CA LEU A 183 13.62 1.06 -4.66
C LEU A 183 14.62 1.62 -5.66
N THR A 184 14.21 1.60 -6.91
CA THR A 184 15.02 2.06 -8.04
C THR A 184 14.26 2.99 -8.98
N GLY A 185 12.99 3.33 -8.67
CA GLY A 185 12.11 4.12 -9.55
C GLY A 185 11.35 3.31 -10.60
N TYR A 186 11.34 1.97 -10.48
CA TYR A 186 10.70 1.05 -11.42
C TYR A 186 9.20 1.30 -11.64
N SER A 187 8.54 1.97 -10.69
CA SER A 187 7.15 2.44 -10.82
C SER A 187 6.94 3.41 -11.99
N ARG A 188 7.98 4.09 -12.49
CA ARG A 188 7.87 4.85 -13.75
C ARG A 188 7.65 3.93 -14.96
N THR A 189 8.41 2.84 -15.02
CA THR A 189 8.34 1.86 -16.12
C THR A 189 7.04 1.05 -16.04
N TYR A 190 6.64 0.66 -14.83
CA TYR A 190 5.41 -0.09 -14.54
C TYR A 190 4.61 0.60 -13.43
N PRO A 191 3.71 1.54 -13.80
CA PRO A 191 2.95 2.34 -12.83
C PRO A 191 1.89 1.55 -12.05
N ASN A 192 1.70 0.26 -12.36
CA ASN A 192 0.90 -0.64 -11.53
C ASN A 192 1.64 -1.08 -10.25
N LEU A 193 2.92 -0.75 -10.08
CA LEU A 193 3.60 -0.84 -8.78
C LEU A 193 3.34 0.47 -8.01
N LEU A 194 2.33 0.45 -7.14
CA LEU A 194 1.77 1.65 -6.50
C LEU A 194 2.62 2.08 -5.32
N THR A 195 2.95 1.15 -4.45
CA THR A 195 3.75 1.43 -3.25
C THR A 195 4.62 0.24 -2.87
N GLN A 196 5.50 0.45 -1.89
CA GLN A 196 6.45 -0.53 -1.39
C GLN A 196 6.76 -0.24 0.06
N GLU A 197 7.06 -1.27 0.84
CA GLU A 197 7.61 -1.12 2.19
C GLU A 197 9.06 -0.64 2.11
N GLY A 198 10.07 -1.52 2.25
CA GLY A 198 11.49 -1.14 2.28
C GLY A 198 11.76 0.02 3.23
N ILE A 199 10.96 0.12 4.30
CA ILE A 199 10.80 1.28 5.16
C ILE A 199 10.44 0.74 6.55
N ARG A 200 11.01 1.34 7.59
CA ARG A 200 10.60 1.00 8.95
C ARG A 200 9.31 1.73 9.27
N GLY A 201 8.18 1.14 8.87
CA GLY A 201 6.83 1.69 8.99
C GLY A 201 6.24 1.57 10.40
N ASP A 202 4.98 1.97 10.56
CA ASP A 202 4.29 1.96 11.84
C ASP A 202 4.08 0.54 12.40
N GLU A 203 4.24 -0.50 11.59
CA GLU A 203 4.33 -1.90 12.05
C GLU A 203 5.47 -2.15 13.08
N GLU A 204 6.54 -1.36 13.00
CA GLU A 204 7.70 -1.41 13.88
C GLU A 204 7.69 -0.35 15.00
N SER A 205 6.63 0.47 15.08
CA SER A 205 6.50 1.56 16.05
C SER A 205 7.77 2.46 16.18
N PRO A 206 8.28 3.00 15.05
CA PRO A 206 9.50 3.82 15.02
C PRO A 206 9.33 5.12 15.81
N SER A 207 10.45 5.70 16.25
CA SER A 207 10.39 7.03 16.87
C SER A 207 10.02 8.11 15.85
N LEU A 208 9.54 9.27 16.32
CA LEU A 208 9.30 10.44 15.47
C LEU A 208 10.56 10.84 14.68
N ASP A 209 11.73 10.81 15.31
CA ASP A 209 13.01 11.10 14.64
C ASP A 209 13.28 10.14 13.48
N GLN A 210 13.00 8.84 13.67
CA GLN A 210 13.15 7.86 12.60
C GLN A 210 12.19 8.12 11.44
N ALA A 211 10.96 8.55 11.71
CA ALA A 211 10.01 8.98 10.69
C ALA A 211 10.53 10.22 9.93
N ILE A 212 11.12 11.19 10.62
CA ILE A 212 11.73 12.37 10.00
C ILE A 212 12.92 11.98 9.12
N TYR A 213 13.83 11.13 9.61
CA TYR A 213 14.97 10.64 8.82
C TYR A 213 14.50 9.95 7.53
N THR A 214 13.43 9.17 7.63
CA THR A 214 12.83 8.44 6.52
C THR A 214 12.43 9.36 5.36
N LEU A 215 11.94 10.57 5.64
CA LEU A 215 11.62 11.59 4.63
C LEU A 215 12.84 11.98 3.79
N TYR A 216 14.02 12.05 4.41
CA TYR A 216 15.26 12.52 3.79
C TYR A 216 16.22 11.39 3.37
N ASN A 217 15.80 10.13 3.45
CA ASN A 217 16.58 9.02 2.91
C ASN A 217 15.74 8.14 1.98
N ARG A 218 14.83 7.35 2.55
CA ARG A 218 14.05 6.31 1.89
C ARG A 218 12.97 6.91 1.00
N MET A 219 12.31 7.99 1.43
CA MET A 219 11.29 8.64 0.60
C MET A 219 11.87 9.34 -0.63
N ILE A 220 13.17 9.64 -0.61
CA ILE A 220 13.83 10.17 -1.81
C ILE A 220 13.95 9.10 -2.91
N CYS A 221 13.81 7.81 -2.56
CA CYS A 221 13.89 6.67 -3.48
C CYS A 221 12.56 6.29 -4.14
N GLY A 222 11.43 6.81 -3.65
CA GLY A 222 10.10 6.52 -4.18
C GLY A 222 9.03 6.51 -3.09
N ALA A 223 7.81 6.14 -3.48
CA ALA A 223 6.69 5.95 -2.58
C ALA A 223 7.01 4.96 -1.44
N GLY A 224 6.32 5.08 -0.33
CA GLY A 224 6.54 4.24 0.84
C GLY A 224 5.23 3.87 1.52
N ASP A 225 4.95 2.58 1.64
CA ASP A 225 3.89 2.09 2.50
C ASP A 225 4.36 2.13 3.95
N TYR A 226 3.88 3.12 4.68
CA TYR A 226 4.22 3.31 6.09
C TYR A 226 3.24 2.63 7.04
N THR A 227 2.17 2.02 6.52
CA THR A 227 1.13 1.32 7.31
C THR A 227 0.60 2.16 8.48
N ASN A 228 0.23 3.42 8.19
CA ASN A 228 -0.06 4.44 9.20
C ASN A 228 -1.13 4.02 10.21
N CYS A 229 -0.82 4.12 11.50
CA CYS A 229 -1.72 3.81 12.61
C CYS A 229 -2.34 5.09 13.18
N TYR A 230 -3.49 4.99 13.87
CA TYR A 230 -4.07 6.18 14.54
C TYR A 230 -4.63 5.93 15.93
N PHE A 231 -5.58 5.00 16.08
CA PHE A 231 -6.21 4.72 17.37
C PHE A 231 -5.48 3.62 18.14
N ALA A 232 -4.62 2.85 17.47
CA ALA A 232 -3.90 1.73 18.03
C ALA A 232 -3.07 2.14 19.24
N GLU A 233 -3.11 1.33 20.31
CA GLU A 233 -2.38 1.58 21.57
C GLU A 233 -0.89 1.86 21.36
N ARG A 234 -0.30 1.28 20.31
CA ARG A 234 1.10 1.49 19.96
C ARG A 234 1.44 2.92 19.56
N VAL A 235 0.46 3.71 19.16
CA VAL A 235 0.59 5.15 18.84
C VAL A 235 0.83 5.91 20.14
N THR A 236 2.11 5.99 20.52
CA THR A 236 2.59 6.62 21.74
C THR A 236 3.30 7.94 21.44
N GLU A 237 3.69 8.67 22.49
CA GLU A 237 4.53 9.87 22.37
C GLU A 237 5.86 9.59 21.64
N LYS A 238 6.42 8.38 21.79
CA LYS A 238 7.60 7.93 21.03
C LYS A 238 7.40 8.10 19.53
N MET A 239 6.22 7.76 19.01
CA MET A 239 5.86 7.88 17.58
C MET A 239 5.42 9.30 17.19
N GLY A 240 5.45 10.26 18.13
CA GLY A 240 4.93 11.62 17.97
C GLY A 240 3.43 11.76 18.22
N GLY A 241 2.76 10.73 18.74
CA GLY A 241 1.32 10.72 19.00
C GLY A 241 0.45 10.92 17.75
N ARG A 242 -0.83 11.19 17.96
CA ARG A 242 -1.82 11.32 16.85
C ARG A 242 -1.53 12.46 15.89
N ALA A 243 -0.98 13.58 16.38
CA ALA A 243 -0.61 14.71 15.54
C ALA A 243 0.44 14.31 14.47
N ALA A 244 1.46 13.54 14.88
CA ALA A 244 2.43 13.01 13.93
C ALA A 244 1.79 12.03 12.93
N GLN A 245 0.83 11.21 13.37
CA GLN A 245 0.13 10.29 12.46
C GLN A 245 -0.70 11.00 11.39
N LEU A 246 -1.30 12.15 11.71
CA LEU A 246 -1.95 12.99 10.69
C LEU A 246 -0.91 13.60 9.73
N ALA A 247 0.20 14.11 10.27
CA ALA A 247 1.25 14.72 9.46
C ALA A 247 1.88 13.73 8.47
N LYS A 248 2.09 12.47 8.89
CA LYS A 248 2.63 11.40 8.03
C LYS A 248 1.79 11.13 6.79
N LEU A 249 0.46 11.28 6.85
CA LEU A 249 -0.42 11.12 5.67
C LEU A 249 -0.16 12.15 4.57
N VAL A 250 0.53 13.24 4.89
CA VAL A 250 0.95 14.27 3.94
C VAL A 250 2.43 14.10 3.61
N ALA A 251 3.27 13.93 4.64
CA ALA A 251 4.72 13.94 4.50
C ALA A 251 5.25 12.66 3.83
N ILE A 252 4.62 11.51 4.08
CA ILE A 252 5.03 10.22 3.53
C ILE A 252 4.12 9.90 2.35
N TYR A 253 4.62 10.18 1.15
CA TYR A 253 3.90 9.93 -0.09
C TYR A 253 3.71 8.43 -0.36
N SER A 254 2.46 8.00 -0.49
CA SER A 254 2.10 6.68 -1.01
C SER A 254 0.86 6.76 -1.91
N PRO A 255 0.91 6.28 -3.17
CA PRO A 255 -0.26 6.13 -4.03
C PRO A 255 -1.33 5.21 -3.45
N TRP A 256 -0.92 4.20 -2.67
CA TRP A 256 -1.79 3.45 -1.77
C TRP A 256 -1.47 3.82 -0.34
N GLN A 257 -2.23 4.77 0.19
CA GLN A 257 -2.02 5.27 1.54
C GLN A 257 -2.76 4.39 2.54
N PHE A 258 -2.04 3.50 3.21
CA PHE A 258 -2.62 2.72 4.28
C PHE A 258 -2.93 3.61 5.49
N VAL A 259 -4.15 3.44 6.00
CA VAL A 259 -4.67 4.12 7.17
C VAL A 259 -5.24 3.08 8.13
N TYR A 260 -5.21 3.40 9.43
CA TYR A 260 -5.85 2.56 10.46
C TYR A 260 -5.31 1.12 10.49
N TRP A 261 -4.00 0.93 10.24
CA TRP A 261 -3.42 -0.39 9.97
C TRP A 261 -3.73 -1.50 11.01
N TYR A 262 -3.88 -1.13 12.28
CA TYR A 262 -4.28 -2.06 13.36
C TYR A 262 -5.63 -1.71 14.00
N ASP A 263 -6.36 -0.74 13.46
CA ASP A 263 -7.66 -0.35 13.97
C ASP A 263 -8.78 -1.04 13.17
N ARG A 264 -9.89 -1.36 13.83
CA ARG A 264 -11.10 -1.85 13.15
C ARG A 264 -12.25 -0.85 13.29
N PRO A 265 -13.17 -0.79 12.32
CA PRO A 265 -14.44 -0.09 12.52
C PRO A 265 -15.21 -0.66 13.72
N GLU A 266 -15.94 0.20 14.44
CA GLU A 266 -16.70 -0.18 15.63
C GLU A 266 -17.69 -1.33 15.38
N LYS A 267 -18.39 -1.27 14.25
CA LYS A 267 -19.37 -2.29 13.81
C LYS A 267 -18.73 -3.63 13.44
N SER A 268 -17.41 -3.71 13.27
CA SER A 268 -16.72 -4.97 12.99
C SER A 268 -16.70 -5.85 14.25
N PRO A 269 -16.82 -7.19 14.13
CA PRO A 269 -16.69 -8.07 15.28
C PRO A 269 -15.28 -7.99 15.88
N ARG A 270 -15.16 -8.34 17.16
CA ARG A 270 -13.84 -8.53 17.78
C ARG A 270 -13.19 -9.80 17.21
N ARG A 271 -11.90 -9.71 16.94
CA ARG A 271 -11.07 -10.83 16.52
C ARG A 271 -10.38 -11.44 17.74
N ALA A 272 -10.23 -12.76 17.77
CA ALA A 272 -9.29 -13.43 18.68
C ALA A 272 -7.98 -13.75 17.92
N GLY A 273 -6.84 -13.31 18.45
CA GLY A 273 -5.51 -13.60 17.89
C GLY A 273 -5.09 -12.69 16.70
N GLY A 274 -3.91 -12.94 16.12
CA GLY A 274 -3.36 -12.14 15.00
C GLY A 274 -2.17 -11.25 15.37
N ALA A 275 -1.52 -10.67 14.35
CA ALA A 275 -0.41 -9.73 14.53
C ALA A 275 -0.96 -8.31 14.72
N GLY A 276 -0.54 -7.65 15.80
CA GLY A 276 -1.06 -6.37 16.28
C GLY A 276 -2.32 -6.50 17.12
N SER A 277 -2.49 -5.62 18.11
CA SER A 277 -3.69 -5.60 18.95
C SER A 277 -4.90 -5.09 18.15
N ALA A 278 -5.60 -6.01 17.48
CA ALA A 278 -6.87 -5.76 16.79
C ALA A 278 -8.04 -5.39 17.75
N GLU A 279 -7.73 -5.11 19.01
CA GLU A 279 -8.63 -4.56 20.03
C GLU A 279 -8.99 -3.11 19.74
N SER A 280 -8.12 -2.39 19.02
CA SER A 280 -8.27 -0.97 18.79
C SER A 280 -9.43 -0.68 17.84
N VAL A 281 -10.33 0.21 18.27
CA VAL A 281 -11.54 0.58 17.53
C VAL A 281 -11.42 2.00 17.03
N ILE A 282 -11.78 2.22 15.77
CA ILE A 282 -11.96 3.54 15.19
C ILE A 282 -13.16 4.18 15.88
N LYS A 283 -12.90 5.15 16.76
CA LYS A 283 -13.95 5.91 17.46
C LYS A 283 -14.34 7.10 16.60
N THR A 284 -15.57 7.10 16.07
CA THR A 284 -16.08 8.14 15.19
C THR A 284 -16.50 9.43 15.92
N ASP A 285 -16.51 9.41 17.24
CA ASP A 285 -17.29 10.36 18.05
C ASP A 285 -16.45 11.50 18.63
N ALA A 286 -15.12 11.44 18.50
CA ALA A 286 -14.20 12.33 19.21
C ALA A 286 -13.45 13.32 18.30
N GLU A 287 -13.25 13.00 17.03
CA GLU A 287 -12.71 13.92 16.01
C GLU A 287 -13.31 13.51 14.68
N PRO A 288 -13.76 14.45 13.84
CA PRO A 288 -14.39 14.04 12.60
C PRO A 288 -13.34 13.33 11.76
N VAL A 289 -13.63 12.08 11.38
CA VAL A 289 -12.82 11.23 10.49
C VAL A 289 -12.41 12.00 9.22
N SER A 290 -13.15 13.07 8.87
CA SER A 290 -12.82 14.06 7.85
C SER A 290 -11.50 14.84 8.04
N ILE A 291 -10.86 14.83 9.22
CA ILE A 291 -9.53 15.44 9.41
C ILE A 291 -8.43 14.53 8.85
N ILE A 292 -8.65 13.21 8.87
CA ILE A 292 -7.71 12.19 8.36
C ILE A 292 -7.93 11.96 6.86
N LEU A 293 -9.18 12.12 6.42
CA LEU A 293 -9.59 12.03 5.04
C LEU A 293 -9.47 13.42 4.43
N PHE A 294 -8.40 13.68 3.68
CA PHE A 294 -8.31 14.86 2.81
C PHE A 294 -9.48 14.85 1.82
N ARG A 295 -10.64 15.38 2.23
CA ARG A 295 -11.73 15.62 1.30
C ARG A 295 -11.26 16.74 0.36
N PRO A 296 -11.38 16.59 -0.96
CA PRO A 296 -11.22 17.71 -1.88
C PRO A 296 -12.46 18.61 -1.76
N TYR A 297 -12.63 19.29 -0.61
CA TYR A 297 -13.51 20.45 -0.54
C TYR A 297 -12.67 21.66 -0.95
N GLY A 298 -13.12 22.33 -2.00
CA GLY A 298 -12.48 23.43 -2.74
C GLY A 298 -12.05 24.64 -1.91
N THR A 299 -11.12 24.47 -0.98
CA THR A 299 -10.42 25.55 -0.28
C THR A 299 -8.94 25.21 -0.18
N LYS A 300 -8.12 26.27 -0.27
CA LYS A 300 -6.64 26.41 -0.34
C LYS A 300 -5.70 25.23 0.00
N LEU A 301 -6.05 24.25 0.83
CA LEU A 301 -5.21 23.06 1.13
C LEU A 301 -5.22 22.01 0.01
N ALA A 302 -6.33 21.82 -0.72
CA ALA A 302 -6.35 21.01 -1.93
C ALA A 302 -5.33 21.54 -2.97
N SER A 303 -5.15 22.86 -3.02
CA SER A 303 -4.14 23.49 -3.87
C SER A 303 -2.70 23.19 -3.43
N TRP A 304 -2.43 22.84 -2.16
CA TRP A 304 -1.08 22.48 -1.73
C TRP A 304 -0.72 21.07 -2.14
N ARG A 305 -1.62 20.08 -1.96
CA ARG A 305 -1.38 18.71 -2.41
C ARG A 305 -1.44 18.59 -3.93
N GLU A 306 -2.38 19.27 -4.59
CA GLU A 306 -2.44 19.34 -6.05
C GLU A 306 -1.25 20.11 -6.63
N LYS A 307 -0.75 21.17 -5.97
CA LYS A 307 0.55 21.78 -6.35
C LYS A 307 1.73 20.88 -6.06
N TRP A 308 1.75 20.12 -4.96
CA TRP A 308 2.81 19.16 -4.63
C TRP A 308 2.83 17.98 -5.61
N GLU A 309 1.68 17.40 -5.91
CA GLU A 309 1.49 16.33 -6.91
C GLU A 309 1.83 16.85 -8.31
N ASN A 310 1.42 18.07 -8.69
CA ASN A 310 1.82 18.69 -9.96
C ASN A 310 3.32 19.09 -10.00
N MET A 311 3.95 19.42 -8.87
CA MET A 311 5.40 19.71 -8.79
C MET A 311 6.23 18.45 -8.96
N LEU A 312 5.76 17.32 -8.41
CA LEU A 312 6.46 16.04 -8.48
C LEU A 312 6.16 15.27 -9.79
N TRP A 313 5.02 15.55 -10.45
CA TRP A 313 4.49 14.70 -11.53
C TRP A 313 3.90 15.44 -12.74
N SER A 314 4.35 16.67 -13.03
CA SER A 314 4.00 17.32 -14.30
C SER A 314 4.36 16.42 -15.50
N PRO A 315 3.43 16.17 -16.45
CA PRO A 315 3.74 15.53 -17.74
C PRO A 315 4.69 16.35 -18.63
N ALA A 316 5.06 17.56 -18.21
CA ALA A 316 5.83 18.51 -18.98
C ALA A 316 7.25 18.68 -18.45
N VAL A 317 8.10 17.67 -18.67
CA VAL A 317 9.51 17.92 -18.96
C VAL A 317 9.88 17.13 -20.21
N ARG A 318 9.41 17.62 -21.37
CA ARG A 318 10.16 17.45 -22.61
C ARG A 318 11.43 18.28 -22.44
N VAL A 319 12.53 17.65 -22.04
CA VAL A 319 13.85 18.20 -22.38
C VAL A 319 13.99 17.98 -23.88
N PRO A 320 14.10 19.03 -24.73
CA PRO A 320 14.53 18.82 -26.09
C PRO A 320 15.95 18.31 -26.01
N ILE A 321 16.18 17.06 -26.39
CA ILE A 321 17.52 16.61 -26.74
C ILE A 321 17.81 17.30 -28.07
N GLY A 322 18.52 18.43 -27.99
CA GLY A 322 19.13 19.06 -29.15
C GLY A 322 20.16 18.12 -29.76
N MET A 323 20.28 18.21 -31.09
CA MET A 323 21.21 17.49 -31.97
C MET A 323 22.63 17.35 -31.42
#